data_AF-A0A098E8B5-F1
#
_entry.id   AF-A0A098E8B5-F1
#
_cell.length_a   1.000
_cell.length_b   1.000
_cell.length_c   1.000
_cell.angle_alpha   90.00
_cell.angle_beta   90.00
_cell.angle_gamma   90.00
#
_symmetry.space_group_name_H-M   'P 1'
#
loop_
_entity.id
_entity.type
_entity.pdbx_description
1 polymer ?
#
loop_
_entity_poly.entity_id
_entity_poly.type
_entity_poly.pdbx_seq_one_letter_code
_entity_poly.pdbx_strand_id
1 'polypeptide(L)'
;MVEYTRRQRLTEDLKNGWISIRALSMLYKVPEKVIANDIEHIKKSVSHRGKLLLKPAECINCGFVFKEREKIKSPSRCPKCKSERIKEGMFMLVENK
;
A
#
# COMPACT_ATOMS: atom_id res chain seq x y z
N MET A 1 9.18 -13.23 24.33
CA MET A 1 8.42 -12.27 23.51
C MET A 1 9.12 -12.22 22.16
N VAL A 2 8.45 -12.56 21.06
CA VAL A 2 9.09 -12.53 19.74
C VAL A 2 9.25 -11.06 19.34
N GLU A 3 10.48 -10.56 19.33
CA GLU A 3 10.79 -9.25 18.75
C GLU A 3 10.57 -9.33 17.25
N TYR A 4 9.37 -8.95 16.81
CA TYR A 4 9.10 -8.80 15.40
C TYR A 4 9.85 -7.59 14.87
N THR A 5 10.73 -7.85 13.90
CA THR A 5 11.32 -6.80 13.08
C THR A 5 10.20 -5.97 12.42
N ARG A 6 10.44 -4.69 12.14
CA ARG A 6 9.44 -3.78 11.54
C ARG A 6 8.70 -4.39 10.35
N ARG A 7 9.42 -5.13 9.49
CA ARG A 7 8.90 -5.79 8.30
C ARG A 7 7.96 -6.96 8.60
N GLN A 8 8.21 -7.71 9.68
CA GLN A 8 7.32 -8.80 10.08
C GLN A 8 5.98 -8.26 10.58
N ARG A 9 5.98 -7.18 11.40
CA ARG A 9 4.72 -6.54 11.83
C ARG A 9 3.94 -5.97 10.65
N LEU A 10 4.64 -5.31 9.72
CA LEU A 10 4.05 -4.80 8.48
C LEU A 10 3.40 -5.91 7.65
N THR A 11 4.02 -7.08 7.60
CA THR A 11 3.48 -8.24 6.89
C THR A 11 2.18 -8.73 7.53
N GLU A 12 2.11 -8.79 8.85
CA GLU A 12 0.90 -9.19 9.57
C GLU A 12 -0.23 -8.15 9.41
N ASP A 13 0.07 -6.85 9.49
CA ASP A 13 -0.93 -5.81 9.21
C ASP A 13 -1.51 -5.91 7.81
N LEU A 14 -0.67 -6.20 6.81
CA LEU A 14 -1.12 -6.41 5.43
C LEU A 14 -1.98 -7.67 5.27
N LYS A 15 -1.82 -8.69 6.13
CA LYS A 15 -2.68 -9.88 6.13
C LYS A 15 -4.03 -9.62 6.79
N ASN A 16 -4.06 -8.75 7.79
CA ASN A 16 -5.28 -8.44 8.56
C ASN A 16 -6.31 -7.63 7.76
N GLY A 17 -5.93 -7.02 6.64
CA GLY A 17 -6.88 -6.37 5.74
C GLY A 17 -6.26 -5.33 4.83
N TRP A 18 -7.13 -4.53 4.21
CA TRP A 18 -6.73 -3.41 3.36
C TRP A 18 -6.21 -2.25 4.20
N ILE A 19 -4.96 -1.86 3.98
CA ILE A 19 -4.34 -0.73 4.66
C ILE A 19 -3.58 0.17 3.68
N SER A 20 -3.65 1.49 3.88
CA SER A 20 -2.92 2.47 3.06
C SER A 20 -1.51 2.68 3.60
N ILE A 21 -0.62 3.18 2.75
CA ILE A 21 0.75 3.52 3.14
C ILE A 21 0.78 4.66 4.15
N ARG A 22 -0.13 5.62 4.02
CA ARG A 22 -0.29 6.70 4.98
C ARG A 22 -0.65 6.17 6.36
N ALA A 23 -1.61 5.23 6.44
CA ALA A 23 -1.99 4.61 7.70
C ALA A 23 -0.81 3.86 8.34
N LEU A 24 -0.07 3.06 7.56
CA LEU A 24 1.16 2.40 8.02
C LEU A 24 2.24 3.41 8.45
N SER A 25 2.44 4.48 7.69
CA SER A 25 3.39 5.55 7.99
C SER A 25 3.08 6.19 9.35
N MET A 26 1.80 6.47 9.62
CA MET A 26 1.34 6.99 10.91
C MET A 26 1.49 5.98 12.05
N LEU A 27 1.14 4.71 11.81
CA LEU A 27 1.22 3.63 12.80
C LEU A 27 2.66 3.35 13.24
N TYR A 28 3.58 3.28 12.27
CA TYR A 28 4.99 2.97 12.52
C TYR A 28 5.86 4.21 12.75
N LYS A 29 5.29 5.42 12.65
CA LYS A 29 5.99 6.71 12.76
C LYS A 29 7.23 6.81 11.87
N VAL A 30 7.13 6.28 10.65
CA VAL A 30 8.20 6.34 9.63
C VAL A 30 7.65 6.97 8.36
N PRO A 31 8.49 7.62 7.53
CA PRO A 31 8.03 8.21 6.29
C PRO A 31 7.37 7.19 5.35
N GLU A 32 6.37 7.61 4.59
CA GLU A 32 5.69 6.79 3.56
C GLU A 32 6.68 6.14 2.59
N LYS A 33 7.81 6.80 2.28
CA LYS A 33 8.88 6.24 1.44
C LYS A 33 9.48 4.97 2.06
N VAL A 34 9.65 4.93 3.38
CA VAL A 34 10.19 3.77 4.09
C VAL A 34 9.19 2.61 4.02
N ILE A 35 7.91 2.89 4.29
CA ILE A 35 6.83 1.90 4.14
C ILE A 35 6.77 1.35 2.72
N ALA A 36 6.82 2.23 1.71
CA ALA A 36 6.79 1.82 0.31
C ALA A 36 7.93 0.85 -0.04
N ASN A 37 9.15 1.14 0.42
CA ASN A 37 10.29 0.24 0.25
C ASN A 37 10.06 -1.10 0.97
N ASP A 38 9.60 -1.07 2.22
CA ASP A 38 9.33 -2.30 2.97
C ASP A 38 8.24 -3.15 2.28
N ILE A 39 7.20 -2.54 1.71
CA ILE A 39 6.18 -3.24 0.91
C ILE A 39 6.78 -3.89 -0.34
N GLU A 40 7.69 -3.22 -1.06
CA GLU A 40 8.39 -3.83 -2.20
C GLU A 40 9.22 -5.05 -1.77
N HIS A 41 9.91 -4.95 -0.64
CA HIS A 41 10.66 -6.07 -0.08
C HIS A 41 9.74 -7.22 0.30
N ILE A 42 8.61 -6.94 0.96
CA ILE A 42 7.62 -7.94 1.33
C ILE A 42 7.06 -8.62 0.08
N LYS A 43 6.68 -7.85 -0.96
CA LYS A 43 6.20 -8.37 -2.26
C LYS A 43 7.17 -9.39 -2.85
N LYS A 44 8.47 -9.08 -2.86
CA LYS A 44 9.53 -10.00 -3.34
C LYS A 44 9.67 -11.23 -2.44
N SER A 45 9.59 -11.05 -1.13
CA SER A 45 9.71 -12.15 -0.17
C SER A 45 8.53 -13.12 -0.21
N VAL A 46 7.31 -12.63 -0.43
CA VAL A 46 6.09 -13.46 -0.43
C VAL A 46 5.70 -14.01 -1.78
N SER A 47 6.39 -13.64 -2.87
CA SER A 47 6.04 -14.05 -4.23
C SER A 47 5.94 -15.58 -4.42
N HIS A 48 6.66 -16.36 -3.59
CA HIS A 48 6.66 -17.82 -3.63
C HIS A 48 5.54 -18.47 -2.78
N ARG A 49 4.89 -17.71 -1.91
CA ARG A 49 3.91 -18.20 -0.91
C ARG A 49 2.60 -17.40 -0.88
N GLY A 50 2.45 -16.41 -1.74
CA GLY A 50 1.32 -15.50 -1.74
C GLY A 50 1.46 -14.36 -2.75
N LYS A 51 0.50 -13.45 -2.71
CA LYS A 51 0.44 -12.28 -3.57
C LYS A 51 0.09 -11.04 -2.76
N LEU A 52 0.72 -9.93 -3.10
CA LEU A 52 0.33 -8.60 -2.62
C LEU A 52 -0.71 -8.03 -3.58
N LEU A 53 -1.92 -7.84 -3.08
CA LEU A 53 -3.00 -7.17 -3.77
C LEU A 53 -2.90 -5.65 -3.58
N LEU A 54 -3.13 -4.91 -4.66
CA LEU A 54 -3.22 -3.46 -4.66
C LEU A 54 -4.63 -3.06 -5.08
N LYS A 55 -5.30 -2.30 -4.22
CA LYS A 55 -6.47 -1.52 -4.59
C LYS A 55 -5.96 -0.15 -5.06
N PRO A 56 -6.09 0.18 -6.35
CA PRO A 56 -5.54 1.41 -6.89
C PRO A 56 -6.19 2.63 -6.25
N ALA A 57 -5.44 3.73 -6.22
CA ALA A 57 -6.03 5.02 -5.88
C ALA A 57 -7.13 5.39 -6.87
N GLU A 58 -8.10 6.19 -6.44
CA GLU A 58 -9.23 6.61 -7.26
C GLU A 58 -9.56 8.08 -7.00
N CYS A 59 -9.85 8.83 -8.07
CA CYS A 59 -10.36 10.19 -7.90
C CYS A 59 -11.82 10.15 -7.45
N ILE A 60 -12.09 10.72 -6.27
CA ILE A 60 -13.45 10.79 -5.70
C ILE A 60 -14.37 11.63 -6.59
N ASN A 61 -13.82 12.63 -7.30
CA ASN A 61 -14.61 13.57 -8.08
C ASN A 61 -15.09 13.02 -9.44
N CYS A 62 -14.28 12.19 -10.12
CA CYS A 62 -14.60 11.72 -11.46
C CYS A 62 -14.47 10.20 -11.66
N GLY A 63 -14.15 9.45 -10.61
CA GLY A 63 -14.00 7.99 -10.67
C GLY A 63 -12.75 7.51 -11.43
N PHE A 64 -11.81 8.41 -11.77
CA PHE A 64 -10.59 8.00 -12.46
C PHE A 64 -9.73 7.09 -11.57
N VAL A 65 -9.51 5.85 -12.03
CA VAL A 65 -8.71 4.84 -11.32
C VAL A 65 -7.26 4.89 -11.79
N PHE A 66 -6.33 5.03 -10.85
CA PHE A 66 -4.90 5.11 -11.13
C PHE A 66 -4.28 3.70 -11.28
N LYS A 67 -4.61 3.00 -12.38
CA LYS A 67 -4.20 1.61 -12.64
C LYS A 67 -2.73 1.44 -13.09
N GLU A 68 -2.17 2.42 -13.79
CA GLU A 68 -0.87 2.32 -14.48
C GLU A 68 0.35 2.81 -13.67
N ARG A 69 0.22 2.98 -12.35
CA ARG A 69 1.34 3.52 -11.57
C ARG A 69 2.16 2.39 -10.96
N GLU A 70 3.33 2.15 -11.54
CA GLU A 70 4.43 1.40 -10.90
C GLU A 70 4.87 2.06 -9.58
N LYS A 71 4.61 3.36 -9.44
CA LYS A 71 4.94 4.12 -8.23
C LYS A 71 3.89 3.88 -7.16
N ILE A 72 4.39 3.34 -6.05
CA ILE A 72 3.66 3.11 -4.80
C ILE A 72 3.12 4.43 -4.16
N LYS A 73 3.65 5.59 -4.55
CA LYS A 73 3.21 6.89 -4.01
C LYS A 73 1.87 7.35 -4.61
N SER A 74 1.00 7.83 -3.74
CA SER A 74 -0.30 8.42 -4.09
C SER A 74 -0.14 9.61 -5.05
N PRO A 75 -1.00 9.74 -6.08
CA PRO A 75 -1.11 10.97 -6.86
C PRO A 75 -1.54 12.14 -5.97
N SER A 76 -1.00 13.33 -6.23
CA SER A 76 -1.52 14.56 -5.60
C SER A 76 -2.71 15.17 -6.36
N ARG A 77 -2.85 14.89 -7.67
CA ARG A 77 -3.89 15.49 -8.51
C ARG A 77 -4.40 14.54 -9.60
N CYS A 78 -5.69 14.62 -9.89
CA CYS A 78 -6.32 13.83 -10.95
C CYS A 78 -5.98 14.39 -12.34
N PRO A 79 -5.48 13.58 -13.29
CA PRO A 79 -5.18 14.03 -14.65
C PRO A 79 -6.44 14.33 -15.48
N LYS A 80 -7.60 13.73 -15.14
CA LYS A 80 -8.86 13.92 -15.87
C LYS A 80 -9.59 15.19 -15.46
N CYS A 81 -9.78 15.42 -14.15
CA CYS A 81 -10.61 16.51 -13.64
C CYS A 81 -9.85 17.54 -12.80
N LYS A 82 -8.53 17.38 -12.62
CA LYS A 82 -7.66 18.26 -11.81
C LYS A 82 -8.03 18.35 -10.32
N SER A 83 -8.94 17.51 -9.83
CA SER A 83 -9.28 17.43 -8.41
C SER A 83 -8.12 16.84 -7.60
N GLU A 84 -7.96 17.33 -6.38
CA GLU A 84 -7.02 16.81 -5.37
C GLU A 84 -7.70 15.81 -4.42
N ARG A 85 -9.02 15.61 -4.55
CA ARG A 85 -9.78 14.61 -3.78
C ARG A 85 -9.52 13.22 -4.34
N ILE A 86 -8.49 12.58 -3.82
CA ILE A 86 -8.02 11.26 -4.25
C ILE A 86 -8.10 10.29 -3.08
N LYS A 87 -8.86 9.22 -3.28
CA LYS A 87 -8.89 8.07 -2.38
C LYS A 87 -7.57 7.32 -2.50
N GLU A 88 -6.95 7.07 -1.36
CA GLU A 88 -5.64 6.43 -1.29
C GLU A 88 -5.69 4.99 -1.81
N GLY A 89 -4.58 4.55 -2.39
CA GLY A 89 -4.37 3.13 -2.69
C GLY A 89 -4.21 2.33 -1.40
N MET A 90 -4.75 1.11 -1.41
CA MET A 90 -4.66 0.19 -0.28
C MET A 90 -3.97 -1.10 -0.69
N PHE A 91 -3.25 -1.70 0.25
CA PHE A 91 -2.51 -2.94 0.05
C PHE A 91 -3.06 -4.01 0.98
N MET A 92 -3.06 -5.25 0.51
CA MET A 92 -3.40 -6.43 1.30
C MET A 92 -2.55 -7.60 0.84
N LEU A 93 -2.09 -8.42 1.76
CA LEU A 93 -1.32 -9.62 1.48
C LEU A 93 -2.22 -10.84 1.61
N VAL A 94 -2.23 -11.67 0.58
CA VAL A 94 -2.98 -12.92 0.54
C VAL A 94 -1.99 -14.06 0.35
N GLU A 95 -1.85 -14.93 1.34
CA GLU A 95 -1.05 -16.14 1.24
C GLU A 95 -1.85 -17.24 0.53
N ASN A 96 -1.22 -17.92 -0.43
CA ASN A 96 -1.80 -19.10 -1.05
C ASN A 96 -1.39 -20.28 -0.16
N LYS A 97 -2.33 -20.80 0.63
CA LYS A 97 -2.15 -22.04 1.40
C LYS A 97 -2.06 -23.25 0.47
#